data_AF-A0A354GWV9-F1
#
_entry.id   AF-A0A354GWV9-F1
#
_cell.length_a   1.000
_cell.length_b   1.000
_cell.length_c   1.000
_cell.angle_alpha   90.00
_cell.angle_beta   90.00
_cell.angle_gamma   90.00
#
_symmetry.space_group_name_H-M   'P 1'
#
loop_
_entity.id
_entity.type
_entity.pdbx_description
1 polymer ?
#
loop_
_entity_poly.entity_id
_entity_poly.type
_entity_poly.pdbx_seq_one_letter_code
_entity_poly.pdbx_strand_id
1 'polypeptide(L)'
;MFAALEYWDFFWIALIVILFAGGSAAYSFYKPSDAARLRRVEAKLDLILKHLGLEYNDPATPGGLSEKVKALADDPARKIPAIKLHREQTGLGLREAKDAVEAYIAGRG
;
A
#
# COMPACT_ATOMS: atom_id res chain seq x y z
N MET A 1 -20.58 37.01 -14.80
CA MET A 1 -21.46 37.10 -13.62
C MET A 1 -20.77 36.39 -12.48
N PHE A 2 -20.06 37.14 -11.63
CA PHE A 2 -19.36 36.59 -10.48
C PHE A 2 -20.41 36.33 -9.39
N ALA A 3 -20.65 35.07 -9.05
CA ALA A 3 -21.49 34.70 -7.92
C ALA A 3 -20.78 35.16 -6.64
N ALA A 4 -21.26 36.26 -6.05
CA ALA A 4 -20.81 36.69 -4.74
C ALA A 4 -21.32 35.64 -3.74
N LEU A 5 -20.42 34.80 -3.24
CA LEU A 5 -20.70 33.94 -2.09
C LEU A 5 -21.21 34.84 -0.96
N GLU A 6 -22.46 34.61 -0.53
CA GLU A 6 -23.03 35.37 0.57
C GLU A 6 -22.29 34.98 1.86
N TYR A 7 -22.28 35.87 2.85
CA TYR A 7 -21.62 35.60 4.14
C TYR A 7 -22.10 34.29 4.79
N TRP A 8 -23.35 33.90 4.52
CA TRP A 8 -23.96 32.65 4.94
C TRP A 8 -23.40 31.40 4.23
N ASP A 9 -22.89 31.53 3.01
CA ASP A 9 -22.28 30.41 2.28
C ASP A 9 -20.97 29.96 2.94
N PHE A 10 -20.17 30.91 3.45
CA PHE A 10 -18.93 30.59 4.17
C PHE A 10 -19.20 29.82 5.47
N PHE A 11 -20.31 30.11 6.15
CA PHE A 11 -20.74 29.37 7.34
C PHE A 11 -21.07 27.92 7.01
N TRP A 12 -21.85 27.68 5.95
CA TRP A 12 -22.18 26.33 5.50
C TRP A 12 -20.97 25.55 4.97
N ILE A 13 -20.07 26.21 4.24
CA ILE A 13 -18.81 25.61 3.77
C ILE A 13 -17.94 25.21 4.97
N ALA A 14 -17.80 26.08 5.99
CA ALA A 14 -17.04 25.75 7.19
C ALA A 14 -17.64 24.56 7.95
N LEU A 15 -18.97 24.48 8.04
CA LEU A 15 -19.66 23.37 8.69
C LEU A 15 -19.42 22.04 7.95
N ILE A 16 -19.50 22.04 6.62
CA ILE A 16 -19.19 20.86 5.78
C ILE A 16 -17.73 20.45 5.93
N VAL A 17 -16.79 21.40 5.92
CA VAL A 17 -15.37 21.12 6.11
C VAL A 17 -15.10 20.52 7.48
N ILE A 18 -15.72 21.02 8.55
CA ILE A 18 -15.59 20.45 9.91
C ILE A 18 -16.19 19.04 9.99
N LEU A 19 -17.32 18.79 9.32
CA LEU A 19 -17.95 17.47 9.30
C LEU A 19 -17.10 16.44 8.54
N PHE A 20 -16.55 16.82 7.39
CA PHE A 20 -15.69 15.95 6.57
C PHE A 20 -14.27 15.81 7.15
N ALA A 21 -13.66 16.88 7.67
CA ALA A 21 -12.36 16.82 8.33
C ALA A 21 -12.44 16.17 9.72
N GLY A 22 -13.53 16.38 10.45
CA GLY A 22 -13.81 15.75 11.74
C GLY A 22 -14.08 14.25 11.62
N GLY A 23 -14.63 13.80 10.49
CA GLY A 23 -14.73 12.38 10.16
C GLY A 23 -13.35 11.69 10.14
N SER A 24 -12.32 12.35 9.60
CA SER A 24 -10.95 11.82 9.55
C SER A 24 -10.30 11.71 10.94
N ALA A 25 -10.64 12.61 11.86
CA ALA A 25 -10.17 12.54 13.25
C ALA A 25 -10.86 11.40 14.03
N ALA A 26 -12.14 11.12 13.78
CA ALA A 26 -12.86 10.04 14.46
C ALA A 26 -12.39 8.63 14.04
N TYR A 27 -11.83 8.45 12.84
CA TYR A 27 -11.28 7.16 12.40
C TYR A 27 -9.92 6.82 13.01
N SER A 28 -9.16 7.81 13.50
CA SER A 28 -7.78 7.58 13.96
C SER A 28 -7.65 7.15 15.43
N PHE A 29 -8.74 7.13 16.21
CA PHE A 29 -8.68 6.88 17.67
C PHE A 29 -9.07 5.46 18.14
N TYR A 30 -9.43 4.54 17.24
CA TYR A 30 -9.80 3.17 17.63
C TYR A 30 -8.76 2.13 17.21
N LYS A 31 -7.87 1.76 18.15
CA LYS A 31 -7.46 0.38 18.55
C LYS A 31 -5.98 0.22 18.94
N PRO A 32 -5.59 0.63 20.16
CA PRO A 32 -4.32 0.19 20.77
C PRO A 32 -4.28 -1.32 21.12
N SER A 33 -5.44 -1.99 21.22
CA SER A 33 -5.53 -3.41 21.58
C SER A 33 -5.14 -4.39 20.45
N ASP A 34 -5.20 -3.95 19.19
CA ASP A 34 -4.85 -4.80 18.04
C ASP A 34 -3.34 -5.01 17.92
N ALA A 35 -2.54 -4.02 18.32
CA ALA A 35 -1.08 -4.06 18.21
C ALA A 35 -0.45 -5.20 19.03
N ALA A 36 -0.93 -5.43 20.26
CA ALA A 36 -0.39 -6.49 21.13
C ALA A 36 -0.71 -7.89 20.59
N ARG A 37 -1.88 -8.06 19.96
CA ARG A 37 -2.25 -9.34 19.33
C ARG A 37 -1.42 -9.57 18.08
N LEU A 38 -1.23 -8.54 17.25
CA LEU A 38 -0.46 -8.63 16.02
C LEU A 38 0.99 -9.05 16.29
N ARG A 39 1.64 -8.43 17.28
CA ARG A 39 3.01 -8.80 17.71
C ARG A 39 3.14 -10.27 18.12
N ARG A 40 2.13 -10.82 18.81
CA ARG A 40 2.13 -12.24 19.19
C ARG A 40 1.96 -13.16 17.99
N VAL A 41 1.22 -12.73 16.97
CA VAL A 41 1.04 -13.49 15.73
C VAL A 41 2.34 -13.48 14.93
N GLU A 42 2.94 -12.31 14.74
CA GLU A 42 4.22 -12.12 14.07
C GLU A 42 5.32 -12.97 14.72
N ALA A 43 5.48 -12.89 16.05
CA ALA A 43 6.48 -13.70 16.76
C ALA A 43 6.26 -15.22 16.61
N LYS A 44 5.00 -15.68 16.52
CA LYS A 44 4.71 -17.09 16.26
C LYS A 44 5.04 -17.50 14.83
N LEU A 45 4.74 -16.63 13.86
CA LEU A 45 5.07 -16.87 12.45
C LEU A 45 6.58 -16.93 12.26
N ASP A 46 7.34 -16.03 12.87
CA ASP A 46 8.80 -16.03 12.80
C ASP A 46 9.39 -17.33 13.35
N LEU A 47 8.86 -17.83 14.48
CA LEU A 47 9.28 -19.11 15.05
C LEU A 47 8.99 -20.28 14.10
N ILE A 48 7.83 -20.28 13.43
CA ILE A 48 7.46 -21.32 12.47
C ILE A 48 8.34 -21.24 11.22
N LEU A 49 8.51 -20.04 10.65
CA LEU A 49 9.37 -19.81 9.48
C LEU A 49 10.79 -20.28 9.76
N LYS A 50 11.35 -19.90 10.91
CA LYS A 50 12.68 -20.32 11.34
C LYS A 50 12.78 -21.82 11.55
N HIS A 51 11.77 -22.44 12.17
CA HIS A 51 11.77 -23.88 12.41
C HIS A 51 11.67 -24.70 11.12
N LEU A 52 10.91 -24.21 10.14
CA LEU A 52 10.76 -24.85 8.83
C LEU A 52 11.89 -24.49 7.86
N GLY A 53 12.79 -23.57 8.22
CA GLY A 53 13.85 -23.07 7.34
C GLY A 53 13.31 -22.35 6.10
N LEU A 54 12.13 -21.75 6.19
CA LEU A 54 11.50 -21.03 5.08
C LEU A 54 11.98 -19.59 5.05
N GLU A 55 12.44 -19.15 3.89
CA GLU A 55 12.76 -17.75 3.62
C GLU A 55 11.49 -17.02 3.16
N TYR A 56 11.06 -16.02 3.93
CA TYR A 56 9.90 -15.21 3.56
C TYR A 56 10.35 -14.11 2.60
N ASN A 57 10.01 -14.27 1.32
CA ASN A 57 10.21 -13.24 0.31
C ASN A 57 9.02 -12.29 0.33
N ASP A 58 9.22 -11.10 0.87
CA ASP A 58 8.19 -10.07 0.92
C ASP A 58 7.81 -9.67 -0.52
N PRO A 59 6.52 -9.79 -0.91
CA PRO A 59 6.07 -9.39 -2.24
C PRO A 59 6.33 -7.91 -2.55
N ALA A 60 6.51 -7.05 -1.55
CA ALA A 60 6.86 -5.64 -1.73
C ALA A 60 8.35 -5.40 -2.04
N THR A 61 9.20 -6.43 -1.93
CA THR A 61 10.62 -6.35 -2.35
C THR A 61 10.86 -6.99 -3.72
N PRO A 62 11.96 -6.62 -4.40
CA PRO A 62 12.38 -7.24 -5.66
C PRO A 62 12.50 -8.78 -5.60
N GLY A 63 12.80 -9.33 -4.42
CA GLY A 63 12.90 -10.76 -4.17
C GLY A 63 11.57 -11.51 -4.27
N GLY A 64 10.45 -10.85 -3.95
CA GLY A 64 9.11 -11.43 -3.98
C GLY A 64 8.42 -11.43 -5.35
N LEU A 65 9.09 -10.98 -6.41
CA LEU A 65 8.54 -11.01 -7.77
C LEU A 65 8.50 -12.46 -8.32
N SER A 66 7.34 -12.84 -8.85
CA SER A 66 7.19 -14.07 -9.63
C SER A 66 8.07 -14.04 -10.89
N GLU A 67 8.56 -15.19 -11.36
CA GLU A 67 9.33 -15.30 -12.60
C GLU A 67 8.63 -14.68 -13.81
N LYS A 68 7.30 -14.78 -13.87
CA LYS A 68 6.50 -14.16 -14.94
C LYS A 68 6.55 -12.63 -14.90
N VAL A 69 6.55 -12.05 -13.70
CA VAL A 69 6.67 -10.60 -13.51
C VAL A 69 8.08 -10.15 -13.88
N LYS A 70 9.11 -10.91 -13.48
CA LYS A 70 10.51 -10.66 -13.85
C LYS A 70 10.70 -10.66 -15.37
N ALA A 71 10.20 -11.68 -16.07
CA ALA A 71 10.27 -11.75 -17.53
C ALA A 71 9.56 -10.57 -18.24
N LEU A 72 8.48 -10.04 -17.67
CA LEU A 72 7.81 -8.85 -18.18
C LEU A 72 8.57 -7.56 -17.83
N ALA A 73 9.18 -7.49 -16.65
CA ALA A 73 9.96 -6.34 -16.20
C ALA A 73 11.29 -6.21 -16.96
N ASP A 74 11.81 -7.30 -17.53
CA ASP A 74 13.03 -7.31 -18.35
C ASP A 74 12.86 -6.56 -19.68
N ASP A 75 11.62 -6.41 -20.17
CA ASP A 75 11.31 -5.59 -21.35
C ASP A 75 10.91 -4.16 -20.91
N PRO A 76 11.67 -3.12 -21.30
CA PRO A 76 11.37 -1.73 -20.95
C PRO A 76 9.97 -1.27 -21.37
N ALA A 77 9.41 -1.84 -22.44
CA ALA A 77 8.07 -1.52 -22.93
C ALA A 77 6.95 -2.19 -22.11
N ARG A 78 7.27 -3.19 -21.28
CA ARG A 78 6.29 -4.03 -20.55
C ARG A 78 6.29 -3.82 -19.04
N LYS A 79 6.90 -2.73 -18.56
CA LYS A 79 6.87 -2.33 -17.15
C LYS A 79 5.44 -2.21 -16.58
N ILE A 80 4.50 -1.60 -17.31
CA ILE A 80 3.11 -1.45 -16.85
C ILE A 80 2.40 -2.82 -16.71
N PRO A 81 2.45 -3.71 -17.73
CA PRO A 81 2.01 -5.09 -17.58
C PRO A 81 2.62 -5.84 -16.38
N ALA A 82 3.92 -5.67 -16.12
CA ALA A 82 4.60 -6.30 -14.98
C ALA A 82 4.02 -5.83 -13.64
N ILE A 83 3.83 -4.53 -13.46
CA ILE A 83 3.22 -3.94 -12.24
C ILE A 83 1.79 -4.45 -12.06
N LYS A 84 1.01 -4.50 -13.14
CA LYS A 84 -0.37 -4.99 -13.09
C LYS A 84 -0.43 -6.46 -12.67
N LEU A 85 0.40 -7.31 -13.28
CA LEU A 85 0.45 -8.73 -12.94
C LEU A 85 0.91 -8.95 -11.50
N HIS A 86 1.93 -8.22 -11.04
CA HIS A 86 2.43 -8.33 -9.67
C HIS A 86 1.36 -7.98 -8.65
N ARG A 87 0.59 -6.92 -8.91
CA ARG A 87 -0.55 -6.52 -8.08
C ARG A 87 -1.66 -7.56 -8.07
N GLU A 88 -1.99 -8.16 -9.21
CA GLU A 88 -3.02 -9.21 -9.29
C GLU A 88 -2.61 -10.48 -8.53
N GLN A 89 -1.32 -10.81 -8.51
CA GLN A 89 -0.81 -11.99 -7.82
C GLN A 89 -0.69 -11.81 -6.30
N THR A 90 -0.33 -10.61 -5.84
CA THR A 90 0.04 -10.35 -4.45
C THR A 90 -1.02 -9.57 -3.67
N GLY A 91 -1.93 -8.88 -4.36
CA GLY A 91 -2.91 -7.98 -3.76
C GLY A 91 -2.32 -6.66 -3.24
N LEU A 92 -1.05 -6.38 -3.52
CA LEU A 92 -0.38 -5.16 -3.07
C LEU A 92 -1.02 -3.86 -3.61
N GLY A 93 -0.75 -2.77 -2.91
CA GLY A 93 -1.09 -1.44 -3.41
C GLY A 93 -0.36 -1.12 -4.72
N LEU A 94 -0.91 -0.22 -5.53
CA LEU A 94 -0.27 0.21 -6.78
C LEU A 94 1.14 0.77 -6.55
N ARG A 95 1.32 1.49 -5.44
CA ARG A 95 2.62 2.05 -5.04
C ARG A 95 3.63 0.95 -4.75
N GLU A 96 3.30 0.03 -3.85
CA GLU A 96 4.19 -1.07 -3.45
C GLU A 96 4.56 -1.96 -4.64
N ALA A 97 3.58 -2.31 -5.49
CA ALA A 97 3.82 -3.11 -6.67
C ALA A 97 4.74 -2.39 -7.68
N LYS A 98 4.57 -1.07 -7.85
CA LYS A 98 5.44 -0.24 -8.68
C LYS A 98 6.86 -0.20 -8.11
N ASP A 99 7.00 0.11 -6.83
CA ASP A 99 8.28 0.26 -6.16
C ASP A 99 9.09 -1.06 -6.23
N ALA A 100 8.43 -2.20 -6.02
CA ALA A 100 9.05 -3.53 -6.15
C ALA A 100 9.58 -3.82 -7.57
N VAL A 101 8.77 -3.53 -8.59
CA VAL A 101 9.15 -3.75 -10.00
C VAL A 101 10.23 -2.77 -10.44
N GLU A 102 10.16 -1.51 -10.02
CA GLU A 102 11.16 -0.50 -10.32
C GLU A 102 12.51 -0.81 -9.67
N ALA A 103 12.49 -1.23 -8.40
CA ALA A 103 13.70 -1.65 -7.70
C ALA A 103 14.33 -2.89 -8.35
N TYR A 104 13.52 -3.83 -8.85
CA TYR A 104 14.03 -4.97 -9.64
C TYR A 104 14.71 -4.54 -10.95
N ILE A 105 14.11 -3.60 -11.69
CA ILE A 105 14.68 -3.08 -12.94
C ILE A 105 15.97 -2.29 -12.65
N ALA A 106 15.97 -1.46 -11.61
CA ALA A 106 17.11 -0.62 -11.22
C ALA A 106 18.31 -1.44 -10.75
N GLY A 107 18.10 -2.59 -10.10
CA GLY A 107 19.18 -3.49 -9.69
C GLY A 107 19.80 -4.31 -10.83
N ARG A 108 19.29 -4.19 -12.06
CA ARG A 108 19.73 -4.97 -13.24
C ARG A 108 20.48 -4.14 -14.29
N GLY A 109 20.43 -2.81 -14.20
CA GLY A 109 21.19 -1.87 -15.06
C GLY A 109 22.53 -1.51 -14.45
#